data_AF-K1ZV00-F1
#
_entry.id   AF-K1ZV00-F1
#
_cell.length_a   1.000
_cell.length_b   1.000
_cell.length_c   1.000
_cell.angle_alpha   90.00
_cell.angle_beta   90.00
_cell.angle_gamma   90.00
#
_symmetry.space_group_name_H-M   'P 1'
#
loop_
_entity.id
_entity.type
_entity.pdbx_description
1 polymer ?
#
loop_
_entity_poly.entity_id
_entity_poly.type
_entity_poly.pdbx_seq_one_letter_code
_entity_poly.pdbx_strand_id
1 'polypeptide(L)'
;MKKILLTSILVLAAGLACSYQNTSQAENAGDEKAKTETSTATAPAPKVDHYTCPMHTHIREDKAGGKCPICNMDLEPVFTKSK
;
A
#
# COMPACT_ATOMS: atom_id res chain seq x y z
N MET A 1 20.78 15.33 48.96
CA MET A 1 20.55 13.90 48.65
C MET A 1 19.08 13.62 48.33
N LYS A 2 18.12 13.81 49.26
CA LYS A 2 16.67 13.61 49.00
C LYS A 2 16.04 14.51 47.91
N LYS A 3 16.64 15.67 47.62
CA LYS A 3 16.19 16.62 46.58
C LYS A 3 16.56 16.22 45.15
N ILE A 4 17.63 15.43 44.98
CA ILE A 4 18.10 14.94 43.66
C ILE A 4 17.22 13.76 43.19
N LEU A 5 16.67 12.98 44.13
CA LEU A 5 15.74 11.88 43.81
C LEU A 5 14.39 12.41 43.28
N LEU A 6 13.87 13.49 43.87
CA LEU A 6 12.55 14.05 43.51
C LEU A 6 12.52 14.74 42.13
N THR A 7 13.63 15.34 41.69
CA THR A 7 13.69 16.01 40.37
C THR A 7 13.72 15.00 39.22
N SER A 8 14.31 13.82 39.42
CA SER A 8 14.37 12.75 38.40
C SER A 8 13.00 12.10 38.12
N ILE A 9 12.15 11.97 39.13
CA ILE A 9 10.81 11.38 39.00
C ILE A 9 9.86 12.32 38.23
N LEU A 10 10.03 13.64 38.38
CA LEU A 10 9.15 14.65 37.76
C LEU A 10 9.39 14.79 36.24
N VAL A 11 10.64 14.62 35.78
CA VAL A 11 10.99 14.67 34.34
C VAL A 11 10.48 13.44 33.58
N LEU A 12 10.41 12.27 34.23
CA LEU A 12 9.87 11.04 33.63
C LEU A 12 8.34 11.08 33.43
N ALA A 13 7.59 11.79 34.27
CA ALA A 13 6.14 11.91 34.16
C ALA A 13 5.68 12.88 33.06
N ALA A 14 6.43 13.96 32.81
CA ALA A 14 6.09 14.95 31.78
C ALA A 14 6.43 14.47 30.35
N GLY A 15 7.46 13.65 30.18
CA GLY A 15 7.87 13.10 28.88
C GLY A 15 6.88 12.09 28.29
N LEU A 16 6.16 11.32 29.13
CA LEU A 16 5.17 10.35 28.65
C LEU A 16 3.85 10.99 28.18
N ALA A 17 3.50 12.20 28.65
CA ALA A 17 2.23 12.85 28.30
C ALA A 17 2.26 13.57 26.94
N CYS A 18 3.38 14.21 26.57
CA CYS A 18 3.46 14.99 25.33
C CYS A 18 3.49 14.14 24.05
N SER A 19 4.03 12.91 24.09
CA SER A 19 3.93 11.99 22.96
C SER A 19 2.53 11.42 22.78
N TYR A 20 1.74 11.34 23.85
CA TYR A 20 0.45 10.66 23.82
C TYR A 20 -0.68 11.51 23.21
N GLN A 21 -0.56 12.84 23.27
CA GLN A 21 -1.61 13.75 22.81
C GLN A 21 -1.39 14.25 21.37
N ASN A 22 -0.19 14.04 20.80
CA ASN A 22 0.21 14.54 19.48
C ASN A 22 -0.16 13.60 18.30
N THR A 23 -1.12 12.72 18.46
CA THR A 23 -1.73 12.01 17.32
C THR A 23 -3.25 12.07 17.40
N SER A 24 -3.79 13.29 17.53
CA SER A 24 -5.19 13.55 17.30
C SER A 24 -5.36 14.54 16.13
N GLN A 25 -5.93 14.01 15.05
CA GLN A 25 -6.61 14.71 13.94
C GLN A 25 -5.76 15.18 12.75
N ALA A 26 -5.58 14.26 11.80
CA ALA A 26 -5.91 14.38 10.37
C ALA A 26 -5.79 12.94 9.82
N GLU A 27 -6.68 12.33 9.04
CA GLU A 27 -7.71 12.81 8.14
C GLU A 27 -8.40 11.56 7.54
N ASN A 28 -9.74 11.58 7.51
CA ASN A 28 -10.66 10.86 6.63
C ASN A 28 -10.70 9.31 6.58
N ALA A 29 -11.93 8.83 6.78
CA ALA A 29 -12.42 7.48 6.51
C ALA A 29 -12.05 6.97 5.11
N GLY A 30 -11.61 5.72 5.06
CA GLY A 30 -11.39 4.97 3.84
C GLY A 30 -11.00 3.54 4.18
N ASP A 31 -12.00 2.67 4.21
CA ASP A 31 -11.98 1.23 3.97
C ASP A 31 -10.72 0.40 4.35
N GLU A 32 -10.89 -0.34 5.43
CA GLU A 32 -10.85 -1.80 5.44
C GLU A 32 -9.70 -2.51 4.69
N LYS A 33 -8.71 -2.92 5.50
CA LYS A 33 -8.14 -4.28 5.50
C LYS A 33 -7.19 -4.63 4.35
N ALA A 34 -5.93 -4.25 4.54
CA ALA A 34 -4.82 -5.11 4.17
C ALA A 34 -4.86 -6.37 5.05
N LYS A 35 -5.44 -7.46 4.53
CA LYS A 35 -5.19 -8.82 5.05
C LYS A 35 -3.97 -9.37 4.32
N THR A 36 -2.79 -9.18 4.92
CA THR A 36 -1.66 -10.08 4.67
C THR A 36 -1.67 -11.14 5.77
N GLU A 37 -2.37 -12.25 5.51
CA GLU A 37 -2.07 -13.53 6.13
C GLU A 37 -2.37 -14.62 5.09
N THR A 38 -1.30 -15.29 4.67
CA THR A 38 -1.21 -16.64 4.08
C THR A 38 -2.52 -17.27 3.64
N SER A 39 -2.68 -17.43 2.32
CA SER A 39 -3.63 -18.38 1.75
C SER A 39 -2.90 -19.34 0.84
N THR A 40 -2.49 -20.47 1.41
CA THR A 40 -2.60 -21.75 0.72
C THR A 40 -4.09 -21.97 0.45
N ALA A 41 -4.58 -21.35 -0.61
CA ALA A 41 -5.85 -21.66 -1.25
C ALA A 41 -5.55 -21.76 -2.73
N THR A 42 -5.75 -22.95 -3.27
CA THR A 42 -5.76 -23.27 -4.69
C THR A 42 -6.96 -22.58 -5.35
N ALA A 43 -6.96 -21.25 -5.38
CA ALA A 43 -7.75 -20.47 -6.30
C ALA A 43 -6.84 -20.14 -7.48
N PRO A 44 -7.24 -20.43 -8.74
CA PRO A 44 -6.42 -20.07 -9.88
C PRO A 44 -6.25 -18.55 -9.90
N ALA A 45 -5.00 -18.08 -9.87
CA ALA A 45 -4.68 -16.68 -10.11
C ALA A 45 -5.29 -16.23 -11.45
N PRO A 46 -5.76 -14.97 -11.56
CA PRO A 46 -6.31 -14.47 -12.81
C PRO A 46 -5.24 -14.57 -13.91
N LYS A 47 -5.58 -15.25 -15.00
CA LYS A 47 -4.67 -15.40 -16.14
C LYS A 47 -4.67 -14.11 -16.95
N VAL A 48 -3.48 -13.58 -17.22
CA VAL A 48 -3.31 -12.48 -18.17
C VAL A 48 -3.63 -13.01 -19.56
N ASP A 49 -4.51 -12.31 -20.27
CA ASP A 49 -4.91 -12.59 -21.65
C ASP A 49 -3.97 -11.89 -22.63
N HIS A 50 -3.76 -10.58 -22.45
CA HIS A 50 -2.86 -9.75 -23.24
C HIS A 50 -2.48 -8.48 -22.46
N TYR A 51 -1.55 -7.69 -22.97
CA TYR A 51 -1.15 -6.38 -22.46
C TYR A 51 -1.63 -5.28 -23.40
N THR A 52 -2.09 -4.15 -22.87
CA THR A 52 -2.60 -3.01 -23.66
C THR A 52 -2.02 -1.68 -23.19
N CYS A 53 -1.92 -0.71 -24.10
CA CYS A 53 -1.55 0.65 -23.71
C CYS A 53 -2.77 1.41 -23.16
N PRO A 54 -2.67 2.11 -22.02
CA PRO A 54 -3.80 2.87 -21.45
C PRO A 54 -4.22 4.06 -22.32
N MET A 55 -3.32 4.58 -23.15
CA MET A 55 -3.60 5.66 -24.11
C MET A 55 -4.03 5.13 -25.49
N HIS A 56 -3.54 3.97 -25.89
CA HIS A 56 -3.75 3.38 -27.21
C HIS A 56 -4.27 1.95 -27.08
N THR A 57 -5.56 1.80 -26.77
CA THR A 57 -6.22 0.51 -26.49
C THR A 57 -6.24 -0.49 -27.67
N HIS A 58 -5.83 -0.04 -28.87
CA HIS A 58 -5.65 -0.87 -30.05
C HIS A 58 -4.33 -1.66 -30.03
N ILE A 59 -3.37 -1.27 -29.19
CA ILE A 59 -2.11 -2.00 -29.01
C ILE A 59 -2.37 -3.21 -28.13
N ARG A 60 -2.14 -4.41 -28.67
CA ARG A 60 -2.23 -5.67 -27.94
C ARG A 60 -0.92 -6.43 -28.07
N GLU A 61 -0.36 -6.85 -26.94
CA GLU A 61 0.88 -7.62 -26.87
C GLU A 61 0.69 -8.86 -25.99
N ASP A 62 1.25 -9.99 -26.40
CA ASP A 62 1.17 -11.23 -25.62
C ASP A 62 2.29 -11.33 -24.57
N LYS A 63 3.31 -10.46 -24.67
CA LYS A 63 4.50 -10.48 -23.80
C LYS A 63 4.43 -9.43 -22.71
N ALA A 64 4.81 -9.84 -21.50
CA ALA A 64 4.97 -8.94 -20.37
C ALA A 64 6.10 -7.92 -20.58
N GLY A 65 5.93 -6.72 -20.04
CA GLY A 65 7.00 -5.71 -19.95
C GLY A 65 7.24 -4.90 -21.23
N GLY A 66 6.40 -5.07 -22.25
CA GLY A 66 6.45 -4.27 -23.48
C GLY A 66 6.23 -2.78 -23.25
N LYS A 67 6.58 -1.98 -24.25
CA LYS A 67 6.33 -0.53 -24.31
C LYS A 67 5.48 -0.23 -25.54
N CYS A 68 4.56 0.71 -25.41
CA CYS A 68 3.73 1.15 -26.53
C CYS A 68 4.61 1.79 -27.63
N PRO A 69 4.55 1.35 -28.89
CA PRO A 69 5.37 1.92 -29.97
C PRO A 69 4.95 3.33 -30.39
N ILE A 70 3.79 3.81 -29.91
CA ILE A 70 3.24 5.13 -30.25
C ILE A 70 3.68 6.20 -29.25
N CYS A 71 3.55 5.92 -27.94
CA CYS A 71 3.87 6.88 -26.88
C CYS A 71 4.97 6.43 -25.90
N ASN A 72 5.55 5.25 -26.11
CA ASN A 72 6.64 4.71 -25.29
C ASN A 72 6.30 4.49 -23.79
N MET A 73 5.02 4.46 -23.44
CA MET A 73 4.55 4.09 -22.09
C MET A 73 4.52 2.58 -21.88
N ASP A 74 4.54 2.16 -20.61
CA ASP A 74 4.30 0.77 -20.21
C ASP A 74 2.92 0.25 -20.63
N LEU A 75 2.85 -1.04 -20.91
CA LEU A 75 1.60 -1.75 -21.19
C LEU A 75 1.04 -2.37 -19.91
N GLU A 76 -0.27 -2.30 -19.74
CA GLU A 76 -1.00 -2.85 -18.59
C GLU A 76 -1.58 -4.23 -18.93
N PRO A 77 -1.59 -5.18 -17.97
CA PRO A 77 -2.17 -6.50 -18.18
C PRO A 77 -3.70 -6.45 -18.22
N VAL A 78 -4.27 -7.14 -19.20
CA VAL A 78 -5.71 -7.42 -19.31
C VAL A 78 -5.94 -8.88 -18.91
N PHE A 79 -6.83 -9.11 -17.96
CA PHE A 79 -7.10 -10.44 -17.44
C PHE A 79 -8.27 -11.11 -18.16
N THR A 80 -8.17 -12.41 -18.39
CA THR A 80 -9.28 -13.20 -18.91
C THR A 80 -10.38 -13.32 -17.85
N LYS A 81 -11.64 -13.12 -18.25
CA LYS A 81 -12.79 -13.37 -17.35
C LYS A 81 -13.08 -14.86 -17.35
N SER A 82 -12.95 -15.49 -16.19
CA SER A 82 -13.39 -16.88 -16.01
C SER A 82 -14.91 -16.92 -16.18
N LYS A 83 -15.38 -17.78 -17.10
CA LYS A 83 -16.79 -17.93 -17.46
C LYS A 83 -17.57 -18.70 -16.39
#